data_AF-A0A1Y2FV37-F1
#
_entry.id   AF-A0A1Y2FV37-F1
#
_cell.length_a   1.000
_cell.length_b   1.000
_cell.length_c   1.000
_cell.angle_alpha   90.00
_cell.angle_beta   90.00
_cell.angle_gamma   90.00
#
_symmetry.space_group_name_H-M   'P 1'
#
loop_
_entity.id
_entity.type
_entity.pdbx_description
1 polymer ?
#
loop_
_entity_poly.entity_id
_entity_poly.type
_entity_poly.pdbx_seq_one_letter_code
_entity_poly.pdbx_strand_id
1 'polypeptide(L)'
;PTGEYVSCVLWRNLFHITGTDIVRGLTYRFQAFGRPVRNIKKFEEGIFSDLRNLKNGTDASLEEPKSAFLDLLYKNNCIRTQKKQKVFYWFSVPHDRLFLDALERDLKRERMGTESTTAAVAEPALSFVFDATQS
;
A
#
# COMPACT_ATOMS: atom_id res chain seq x y z
N PRO A 1 -10.51 -14.85 -9.03
CA PRO A 1 -9.32 -14.65 -8.16
C PRO A 1 -8.05 -14.58 -9.03
N THR A 2 -7.38 -13.42 -9.10
CA THR A 2 -6.23 -13.14 -9.97
C THR A 2 -4.94 -13.88 -9.60
N GLY A 3 -4.96 -14.78 -8.62
CA GLY A 3 -3.78 -15.55 -8.19
C GLY A 3 -2.74 -14.72 -7.41
N GLU A 4 -3.07 -13.47 -7.07
CA GLU A 4 -2.24 -12.62 -6.22
C GLU A 4 -2.67 -12.79 -4.76
N TYR A 5 -1.72 -13.12 -3.89
CA TYR A 5 -1.93 -13.32 -2.46
C TYR A 5 -1.22 -12.22 -1.67
N VAL A 6 -1.76 -11.90 -0.50
CA VAL A 6 -1.12 -11.03 0.51
C VAL A 6 -0.52 -11.94 1.57
N SER A 7 0.79 -11.87 1.76
CA SER A 7 1.51 -12.74 2.70
C SER A 7 1.53 -12.15 4.10
N CYS A 8 1.06 -12.91 5.09
CA CYS A 8 1.26 -12.63 6.51
C CYS A 8 2.46 -13.44 7.03
N VAL A 9 3.51 -12.74 7.47
CA VAL A 9 4.80 -13.38 7.79
C VAL A 9 5.07 -13.32 9.28
N LEU A 10 5.12 -14.47 9.94
CA LEU A 10 5.53 -14.57 11.34
C LEU A 10 7.06 -14.63 11.44
N TRP A 11 7.67 -13.66 12.12
CA TRP A 11 9.11 -13.60 12.34
C TRP A 11 9.40 -13.05 13.73
N ARG A 12 10.28 -13.71 14.50
CA ARG A 12 10.62 -13.33 15.89
C ARG A 12 9.38 -13.04 16.77
N ASN A 13 8.37 -13.90 16.66
CA ASN A 13 7.10 -13.80 17.39
C ASN A 13 6.25 -12.53 17.09
N LEU A 14 6.50 -11.87 15.96
CA LEU A 14 5.71 -10.74 15.46
C LEU A 14 5.23 -11.00 14.03
N PHE A 15 4.03 -10.53 13.71
CA PHE A 15 3.48 -10.59 12.37
C PHE A 15 3.92 -9.38 11.54
N HIS A 16 4.36 -9.65 10.33
CA HIS A 16 4.91 -8.67 9.41
C HIS A 16 4.17 -8.69 8.07
N ILE A 17 4.15 -7.53 7.42
CA ILE A 17 3.67 -7.33 6.06
C ILE A 17 4.69 -6.52 5.26
N THR A 18 4.88 -6.90 3.99
CA THR A 18 5.79 -6.16 3.10
C THR A 18 5.10 -4.95 2.49
N GLY A 19 5.89 -3.93 2.13
CA GLY A 19 5.35 -2.78 1.39
C GLY A 19 4.66 -3.19 0.08
N THR A 20 5.17 -4.23 -0.60
CA THR A 20 4.56 -4.79 -1.80
C THR A 20 3.18 -5.38 -1.52
N ASP A 21 3.02 -6.11 -0.41
CA ASP A 21 1.73 -6.67 -0.01
C ASP A 21 0.73 -5.60 0.44
N ILE A 22 1.20 -4.52 1.07
CA ILE A 22 0.36 -3.35 1.38
C ILE A 22 -0.18 -2.72 0.09
N VAL A 23 0.69 -2.50 -0.91
CA VAL A 23 0.28 -1.96 -2.22
C VAL A 23 -0.77 -2.87 -2.86
N ARG A 24 -0.55 -4.19 -2.87
CA ARG A 24 -1.54 -5.16 -3.42
C ARG A 24 -2.89 -5.05 -2.72
N GLY A 25 -2.88 -5.00 -1.38
CA GLY A 25 -4.11 -4.84 -0.59
C GLY A 25 -4.85 -3.55 -0.92
N LEU A 26 -4.14 -2.43 -1.10
CA LEU A 26 -4.75 -1.16 -1.49
C LEU A 26 -5.25 -1.18 -2.93
N THR A 27 -4.48 -1.71 -3.89
CA THR A 27 -4.93 -1.87 -5.28
C THR A 27 -6.23 -2.68 -5.37
N TYR A 28 -6.32 -3.78 -4.62
CA TYR A 28 -7.55 -4.56 -4.52
C TYR A 28 -8.71 -3.74 -3.95
N ARG A 29 -8.48 -2.98 -2.88
CA ARG A 29 -9.51 -2.10 -2.29
C ARG A 29 -10.00 -1.04 -3.27
N PHE A 30 -9.09 -0.41 -4.04
CA PHE A 30 -9.44 0.54 -5.09
C PHE A 30 -10.27 -0.12 -6.20
N GLN A 31 -9.92 -1.33 -6.62
CA GLN A 31 -10.71 -2.09 -7.57
C GLN A 31 -12.10 -2.44 -7.02
N ALA A 32 -12.19 -2.91 -5.77
CA ALA A 32 -13.45 -3.24 -5.10
C ALA A 32 -14.34 -2.01 -4.86
N PHE A 33 -13.73 -0.83 -4.65
CA PHE A 33 -14.41 0.45 -4.56
C PHE A 33 -14.96 0.94 -5.91
N GLY A 34 -14.62 0.28 -7.03
CA GLY A 34 -15.03 0.69 -8.37
C GLY A 34 -14.10 1.74 -9.00
N ARG A 35 -12.89 1.91 -8.47
CA ARG A 35 -11.90 2.91 -8.90
C ARG A 35 -10.54 2.28 -9.22
N PRO A 36 -10.41 1.44 -10.27
CA PRO A 36 -9.18 0.72 -10.56
C PRO A 36 -7.97 1.64 -10.77
N VAL A 37 -6.81 1.16 -10.33
CA VAL A 37 -5.51 1.80 -10.53
C VAL A 37 -5.13 1.73 -12.01
N ARG A 38 -4.93 2.89 -12.64
CA ARG A 38 -4.50 3.02 -14.05
C ARG A 38 -3.00 3.23 -14.17
N ASN A 39 -2.40 3.97 -13.23
CA ASN A 39 -0.97 4.24 -13.20
C ASN A 39 -0.33 3.58 -11.97
N ILE A 40 0.01 2.29 -12.11
CA ILE A 40 0.53 1.45 -11.01
C ILE A 40 1.82 2.02 -10.41
N LYS A 41 2.76 2.49 -11.24
CA LYS A 41 4.05 3.02 -10.76
C LYS A 41 3.86 4.24 -9.86
N LYS A 42 3.10 5.23 -10.32
CA LYS A 42 2.84 6.47 -9.56
C LYS A 42 1.97 6.20 -8.33
N PHE A 43 1.09 5.20 -8.39
CA PHE A 43 0.33 4.73 -7.22
C PHE A 43 1.26 4.12 -6.17
N GLU A 44 2.13 3.18 -6.57
CA GLU A 44 3.15 2.57 -5.73
C GLU A 44 4.04 3.62 -5.06
N GLU A 45 4.59 4.57 -5.82
CA GLU A 45 5.39 5.68 -5.30
C GLU A 45 4.64 6.49 -4.23
N GLY A 46 3.35 6.74 -4.45
CA GLY A 46 2.48 7.42 -3.49
C GLY A 46 2.34 6.64 -2.18
N ILE A 47 2.00 5.35 -2.26
CA ILE A 47 1.84 4.50 -1.08
C ILE A 47 3.17 4.35 -0.34
N PHE A 48 4.28 4.12 -1.06
CA PHE A 48 5.61 4.07 -0.43
C PHE A 48 5.98 5.40 0.23
N SER A 49 5.55 6.53 -0.34
CA SER A 49 5.73 7.83 0.28
C SER A 49 5.03 7.90 1.64
N ASP A 50 3.78 7.46 1.73
CA ASP A 50 2.97 7.50 2.95
C ASP A 50 3.53 6.53 4.01
N LEU A 51 3.99 5.35 3.59
CA LEU A 51 4.62 4.35 4.46
C LEU A 51 5.95 4.81 5.07
N ARG A 52 6.58 5.89 4.56
CA ARG A 52 7.77 6.47 5.19
C ARG A 52 7.47 7.03 6.58
N ASN A 53 6.24 7.47 6.84
CA ASN A 53 5.83 8.08 8.10
C ASN A 53 5.82 7.10 9.29
N LEU A 54 5.71 5.79 9.03
CA LEU A 54 5.77 4.75 10.05
C LEU A 54 7.18 4.64 10.68
N LYS A 55 7.32 4.59 11.99
CA LYS A 55 8.64 4.65 12.65
C LYS A 55 9.36 3.31 12.67
N ASN A 56 10.66 3.32 12.41
CA ASN A 56 11.50 2.12 12.60
C ASN A 56 11.58 1.77 14.09
N GLY A 57 11.48 0.48 14.42
CA GLY A 57 11.46 -0.03 15.79
C GLY A 57 10.07 -0.03 16.44
N THR A 58 9.16 0.87 16.03
CA THR A 58 7.79 0.96 16.57
C THR A 58 6.75 0.35 15.62
N ASP A 59 6.81 0.72 14.33
CA ASP A 59 5.82 0.33 13.33
C ASP A 59 6.39 -0.60 12.25
N ALA A 60 7.72 -0.64 12.15
CA ALA A 60 8.44 -1.38 11.13
C ALA A 60 9.83 -1.80 11.62
N SER A 61 10.35 -2.92 11.10
CA SER A 61 11.75 -3.25 11.16
C SER A 61 12.48 -2.77 9.91
N LEU A 62 13.70 -2.25 10.10
CA LEU A 62 14.59 -1.90 9.00
C LEU A 62 15.62 -3.00 8.86
N GLU A 63 15.45 -3.82 7.83
CA GLU A 63 16.28 -4.99 7.59
C GLU A 63 17.43 -4.66 6.64
N GLU A 64 18.64 -5.01 7.04
CA GLU A 64 19.84 -4.86 6.23
C GLU A 64 19.89 -5.89 5.09
N PRO A 65 20.60 -5.59 3.99
CA PRO A 65 20.79 -6.55 2.90
C PRO A 65 21.32 -7.90 3.42
N LYS A 66 20.85 -9.00 2.82
CA LYS A 66 21.23 -10.38 3.18
C LYS A 66 20.87 -10.80 4.61
N SER A 67 19.94 -10.12 5.29
CA SER A 67 19.42 -10.61 6.56
C SER A 67 18.64 -11.91 6.35
N ALA A 68 18.66 -12.81 7.35
CA ALA A 68 17.91 -14.07 7.29
C ALA A 68 16.40 -13.83 7.09
N PHE A 69 15.89 -12.69 7.55
CA PHE A 69 14.50 -12.32 7.34
C PHE A 69 14.24 -11.94 5.87
N LEU A 70 15.11 -11.14 5.25
CA LEU A 70 14.98 -10.82 3.82
C LEU A 70 15.19 -12.05 2.93
N ASP A 71 16.06 -12.97 3.32
CA ASP A 71 16.20 -14.26 2.64
C ASP A 71 14.88 -15.06 2.66
N LEU A 72 14.21 -15.12 3.82
CA LEU A 72 12.90 -15.76 3.95
C LEU A 72 11.86 -15.09 3.06
N LEU A 73 11.76 -13.75 3.11
CA LEU A 73 10.79 -12.99 2.33
C LEU A 73 11.04 -13.13 0.81
N TYR A 74 12.30 -13.13 0.40
CA TYR A 74 12.67 -13.27 -1.02
C TYR A 74 12.36 -14.67 -1.55
N LYS A 75 12.71 -15.73 -0.79
CA LYS A 75 12.38 -17.13 -1.15
C LYS A 75 10.89 -17.38 -1.31
N ASN A 76 10.06 -16.64 -0.56
CA ASN A 76 8.60 -16.74 -0.60
C ASN A 76 7.96 -15.67 -1.51
N ASN A 77 8.72 -15.00 -2.39
CA ASN A 77 8.22 -13.98 -3.33
C ASN A 77 7.47 -12.81 -2.68
N CYS A 78 7.69 -12.55 -1.39
CA CYS A 78 7.08 -11.44 -0.67
C CYS A 78 7.78 -10.10 -1.01
N ILE A 79 9.06 -10.17 -1.38
CA ILE A 79 9.87 -9.03 -1.84
C ILE A 79 10.58 -9.36 -3.15
N ARG A 80 10.84 -8.35 -3.98
CA ARG A 80 11.52 -8.52 -5.29
C ARG A 80 13.02 -8.35 -5.25
N THR A 81 13.57 -7.79 -4.17
CA THR A 81 15.00 -7.54 -4.03
C THR A 81 15.42 -7.77 -2.58
N GLN A 82 16.70 -8.09 -2.37
CA GLN A 82 17.30 -8.25 -1.04
C GLN A 82 18.17 -7.05 -0.65
N LYS A 83 17.86 -5.88 -1.21
CA LYS A 83 18.43 -4.61 -0.74
C LYS A 83 17.89 -4.30 0.66
N LYS A 84 18.37 -3.22 1.27
CA LYS A 84 17.80 -2.71 2.51
C LYS A 84 16.29 -2.51 2.35
N GLN A 85 15.49 -3.13 3.21
CA GLN A 85 14.03 -3.09 3.13
C GLN A 85 13.46 -2.65 4.48
N LYS A 86 12.40 -1.86 4.42
CA LYS A 86 11.56 -1.58 5.57
C LYS A 86 10.38 -2.56 5.53
N VAL A 87 10.27 -3.39 6.55
CA VAL A 87 9.21 -4.39 6.70
C VAL A 87 8.31 -3.96 7.84
N PHE A 88 7.00 -3.94 7.64
CA PHE A 88 6.06 -3.33 8.57
C PHE A 88 5.46 -4.37 9.51
N TYR A 89 5.17 -3.98 10.75
CA TYR A 89 4.38 -4.82 11.64
C TYR A 89 2.92 -4.79 11.19
N TRP A 90 2.32 -5.97 11.08
CA TRP A 90 0.98 -6.14 10.51
C TRP A 90 -0.06 -5.24 11.19
N PHE A 91 -0.01 -5.14 12.52
CA PHE A 91 -0.93 -4.36 13.34
C PHE A 91 -0.66 -2.85 13.32
N SER A 92 0.50 -2.40 12.86
CA SER A 92 0.88 -0.98 12.83
C SER A 92 0.53 -0.29 11.52
N VAL A 93 0.14 -1.02 10.47
CA VAL A 93 -0.17 -0.44 9.16
C VAL A 93 -1.62 0.08 9.14
N PRO A 94 -1.84 1.41 9.01
CA PRO A 94 -3.18 1.97 8.99
C PRO A 94 -3.78 1.87 7.57
N HIS A 95 -4.19 0.67 7.17
CA HIS A 95 -4.67 0.39 5.80
C HIS A 95 -5.81 1.31 5.33
N ASP A 96 -6.76 1.62 6.21
CA ASP A 96 -7.88 2.51 5.88
C ASP A 96 -7.41 3.94 5.67
N ARG A 97 -6.49 4.43 6.51
CA ARG A 97 -5.91 5.76 6.35
C ARG A 97 -5.11 5.89 5.07
N LEU A 98 -4.28 4.88 4.74
CA LEU A 98 -3.53 4.84 3.48
C LEU A 98 -4.46 4.87 2.26
N PHE A 99 -5.59 4.17 2.33
CA PHE A 99 -6.60 4.21 1.27
C PHE A 99 -7.21 5.60 1.12
N LEU A 100 -7.63 6.23 2.23
CA LEU A 100 -8.22 7.57 2.22
C LEU A 100 -7.23 8.63 1.72
N ASP A 101 -5.98 8.62 2.21
CA ASP A 101 -4.95 9.57 1.78
C ASP A 101 -4.64 9.42 0.28
N ALA A 102 -4.61 8.19 -0.24
CA ALA A 102 -4.43 7.93 -1.67
C ALA A 102 -5.64 8.41 -2.50
N LEU A 103 -6.86 8.18 -2.01
CA LEU A 103 -8.10 8.60 -2.66
C LEU A 103 -8.21 10.13 -2.71
N GLU A 104 -7.99 10.79 -1.58
CA GLU A 104 -8.02 12.25 -1.48
C GLU A 104 -7.00 12.90 -2.44
N ARG A 105 -5.80 12.33 -2.53
CA ARG A 105 -4.75 12.79 -3.47
C ARG A 105 -5.20 12.70 -4.91
N ASP A 106 -5.84 11.59 -5.29
CA ASP A 106 -6.33 11.41 -6.66
C ASP A 106 -7.52 12.33 -6.97
N LEU A 107 -8.44 12.53 -6.02
CA LEU A 107 -9.55 13.47 -6.19
C LEU A 107 -9.06 14.92 -6.29
N LYS A 108 -8.04 15.31 -5.51
CA LYS A 108 -7.37 16.61 -5.66
C LYS A 108 -6.76 16.78 -7.04
N ARG A 109 -6.10 15.74 -7.58
CA ARG A 109 -5.53 15.76 -8.94
C ARG A 109 -6.60 15.94 -10.01
N GLU A 110 -7.72 15.23 -9.90
CA GLU A 110 -8.86 15.36 -10.83
C GLU A 110 -9.47 16.76 -10.82
N ARG A 111 -9.66 17.34 -9.62
CA ARG A 111 -10.16 18.73 -9.48
C ARG A 111 -9.21 19.76 -10.10
N MET A 112 -7.90 19.49 -10.07
CA MET A 112 -6.88 20.33 -10.69
C MET A 112 -6.67 20.05 -12.18
N GLY A 113 -7.42 19.12 -12.79
CA GLY A 113 -7.25 18.72 -14.19
C GLY A 113 -5.94 17.99 -14.48
N THR A 114 -5.29 17.44 -13.45
CA THR A 114 -4.04 16.68 -13.57
C THR A 114 -4.31 15.17 -13.54
N GLU A 115 -3.42 14.39 -14.15
CA GLU A 115 -3.58 12.94 -14.25
C GLU A 115 -3.50 12.24 -12.87
N SER A 116 -4.64 11.67 -12.45
CA SER A 116 -4.80 10.82 -11.27
C SER A 116 -4.23 9.41 -11.49
N THR A 117 -3.97 8.67 -10.41
CA THR A 117 -3.47 7.29 -10.50
C THR A 117 -4.57 6.25 -10.65
N THR A 118 -5.79 6.60 -10.27
CA THR A 118 -6.99 5.76 -10.24
C THR A 118 -8.14 6.48 -10.94
N ALA A 119 -9.04 5.74 -11.58
CA ALA A 119 -10.19 6.31 -12.30
C ALA A 119 -11.48 5.61 -11.88
N ALA A 120 -12.54 6.37 -11.61
CA ALA A 120 -13.84 5.81 -11.25
C ALA A 120 -14.49 5.17 -12.49
N VAL A 121 -14.88 3.90 -12.38
CA VAL A 121 -15.51 3.12 -13.47
C VAL A 121 -16.79 2.41 -13.05
N ALA A 122 -17.00 2.24 -11.75
CA ALA A 122 -18.16 1.54 -11.19
C ALA A 122 -18.57 2.14 -9.84
N GLU A 123 -19.78 1.82 -9.38
CA GLU A 123 -20.23 2.16 -8.04
C GLU A 123 -19.44 1.40 -6.97
N PRO A 124 -19.19 1.99 -5.79
CA PRO A 124 -19.62 3.33 -5.34
C PRO A 124 -18.75 4.50 -5.83
N ALA A 125 -17.63 4.27 -6.52
CA ALA A 125 -16.70 5.34 -6.89
C ALA A 125 -17.29 6.42 -7.82
N LEU A 126 -18.28 6.08 -8.66
CA LEU A 126 -18.93 7.04 -9.56
C LEU A 126 -19.81 8.04 -8.82
N SER A 127 -20.57 7.59 -7.82
CA SER A 127 -21.44 8.44 -7.00
C SER A 127 -20.76 9.04 -5.76
N PHE A 128 -19.50 8.66 -5.50
CA PHE A 128 -18.77 9.11 -4.32
C PHE A 128 -18.51 10.63 -4.35
N VAL A 129 -19.06 11.32 -3.34
CA VAL A 129 -18.80 12.74 -3.12
C VAL A 129 -17.86 12.88 -1.92
N PHE A 130 -16.64 13.33 -2.19
CA PHE A 130 -15.66 13.60 -1.14
C PHE A 130 -15.90 14.97 -0.50
N ASP A 131 -16.39 14.94 0.74
CA ASP A 131 -16.50 16.11 1.59
C ASP A 131 -15.15 16.41 2.26
N ALA A 132 -14.41 17.35 1.67
CA ALA A 132 -13.11 17.78 2.18
C ALA A 132 -13.20 18.60 3.48
N THR A 133 -14.41 18.99 3.93
CA THR A 133 -14.59 19.84 5.13
C THR A 133 -14.54 19.07 6.44
N GLN A 134 -14.54 17.72 6.39
CA GLN A 134 -14.51 16.85 7.57
C GLN A 134 -13.11 16.25 7.84
N SER A 135 -12.05 16.78 7.23
CA SER A 135 -10.68 16.24 7.29
C SER A 135 -9.82 16.92 8.36
#